data_AF-A0A7M7T6D5-F1
#
_entry.id   AF-A0A7M7T6D5-F1
#
_cell.length_a   1.000
_cell.length_b   1.000
_cell.length_c   1.000
_cell.angle_alpha   90.00
_cell.angle_beta   90.00
_cell.angle_gamma   90.00
#
_symmetry.space_group_name_H-M   'P 1'
#
loop_
_entity.id
_entity.type
_entity.pdbx_description
1 polymer ?
#
loop_
_entity_poly.entity_id
_entity_poly.type
_entity_poly.pdbx_seq_one_letter_code
_entity_poly.pdbx_strand_id
1 'polypeptide(L)'
;MSAELKGVFCNNSSKAKIILFNDTILEKCKILKIRVTYKLKYKELILPTTSDQTNGYHANCYSNFTAIKKKYIEMFSELVKSQQSENAVPESDRVNYESTAFSSDSQAATSCQPSTSAAGKNYILLCIKICVELYAERATK
;
A
#
# COMPACT_ATOMS: atom_id res chain seq x y z
N MET A 1 30.61 -13.19 -4.64
CA MET A 1 30.42 -12.17 -3.59
C MET A 1 29.21 -12.60 -2.77
N SER A 2 29.33 -12.68 -1.45
CA SER A 2 28.17 -12.98 -0.59
C SER A 2 27.33 -11.72 -0.46
N ALA A 3 26.05 -11.76 -0.85
CA ALA A 3 25.14 -10.63 -0.67
C ALA A 3 24.90 -10.41 0.83
N GLU A 4 25.25 -9.23 1.35
CA GLU A 4 24.97 -8.87 2.73
C GLU A 4 23.49 -8.53 2.90
N LEU A 5 22.82 -9.17 3.85
CA LEU A 5 21.41 -8.94 4.12
C LEU A 5 21.21 -7.66 4.94
N LYS A 6 20.35 -6.76 4.47
CA LYS A 6 20.06 -5.48 5.09
C LYS A 6 18.74 -5.52 5.86
N GLY A 7 18.78 -5.15 7.14
CA GLY A 7 17.59 -4.92 7.96
C GLY A 7 16.92 -3.58 7.64
N VAL A 8 15.66 -3.59 7.19
CA VAL A 8 14.92 -2.35 6.84
C VAL A 8 14.46 -1.57 8.09
N PHE A 9 14.16 -2.26 9.19
CA PHE A 9 13.64 -1.64 10.41
C PHE A 9 14.72 -1.14 11.40
N CYS A 10 15.99 -1.54 11.20
CA CYS A 10 17.13 -1.11 12.01
C CYS A 10 18.47 -1.43 11.32
N ASN A 11 19.45 -0.54 11.48
CA ASN A 11 20.82 -0.71 10.99
C ASN A 11 21.69 -1.58 11.92
N ASN A 12 21.10 -2.46 12.73
CA ASN A 12 21.84 -3.25 13.70
C ASN A 12 22.29 -4.58 13.06
N SER A 13 23.59 -4.72 12.77
CA SER A 13 24.23 -5.96 12.29
C SER A 13 24.32 -7.06 13.37
N SER A 14 23.37 -7.10 14.30
CA SER A 14 23.29 -8.08 15.36
C SER A 14 23.20 -9.51 14.82
N LYS A 15 23.69 -10.49 15.58
CA LYS A 15 23.59 -11.94 15.25
C LYS A 15 22.14 -12.46 15.13
N ALA A 16 21.12 -11.62 15.28
CA ALA A 16 19.73 -12.00 15.07
C ALA A 16 19.49 -12.31 13.60
N LYS A 17 18.83 -13.44 13.31
CA LYS A 17 18.52 -13.86 11.94
C LYS A 17 17.67 -12.80 11.23
N ILE A 18 18.17 -12.28 10.11
CA ILE A 18 17.39 -11.49 9.15
C ILE A 18 16.49 -12.46 8.37
N ILE A 19 15.21 -12.12 8.28
CA ILE A 19 14.21 -12.83 7.49
C ILE A 19 13.95 -11.97 6.25
N LEU A 20 14.05 -12.55 5.04
CA LEU A 20 13.76 -11.83 3.80
C LEU A 20 12.28 -11.43 3.71
N PHE A 21 12.01 -10.33 3.02
CA PHE A 21 10.64 -9.99 2.66
C PHE A 21 10.11 -10.95 1.59
N ASN A 22 8.93 -11.51 1.84
CA ASN A 22 8.09 -12.14 0.83
C ASN A 22 6.81 -11.31 0.64
N ASP A 23 6.06 -11.58 -0.41
CA ASP A 23 4.90 -10.77 -0.79
C ASP A 23 3.82 -10.74 0.32
N THR A 24 3.61 -11.86 1.02
CA THR A 24 2.70 -11.94 2.18
C THR A 24 3.11 -11.03 3.34
N ILE A 25 4.41 -10.80 3.55
CA ILE A 25 4.90 -9.87 4.57
C ILE A 25 4.81 -8.43 4.06
N LEU A 26 5.14 -8.15 2.79
CA LEU A 26 5.01 -6.82 2.20
C LEU A 26 3.56 -6.32 2.18
N GLU A 27 2.63 -7.24 1.93
CA GLU A 27 1.19 -7.01 2.05
C GLU A 27 0.80 -6.56 3.46
N LYS A 28 1.32 -7.21 4.51
CA LYS A 28 1.15 -6.80 5.91
C LYS A 28 1.87 -5.48 6.23
N CYS A 29 2.98 -5.18 5.54
CA CYS A 29 3.72 -3.94 5.71
C CYS A 29 2.99 -2.68 5.20
N LYS A 30 1.86 -2.82 4.49
CA LYS A 30 0.98 -1.68 4.13
C LYS A 30 0.49 -0.87 5.34
N ILE A 31 0.60 -1.41 6.56
CA ILE A 31 0.42 -0.70 7.83
C ILE A 31 1.33 0.54 7.98
N LEU A 32 2.40 0.68 7.18
CA LEU A 32 3.17 1.91 7.06
C LEU A 32 2.28 3.14 6.78
N LYS A 33 1.22 2.99 5.99
CA LYS A 33 0.27 4.09 5.69
C LYS A 33 -0.31 4.69 6.97
N ILE A 34 -0.74 3.85 7.92
CA ILE A 34 -1.26 4.29 9.22
C ILE A 34 -0.16 5.04 10.02
N ARG A 35 1.07 4.55 9.99
CA ARG A 35 2.21 5.19 10.68
C ARG A 35 2.57 6.55 10.08
N VAL A 36 2.51 6.70 8.76
CA VAL A 36 2.70 7.98 8.05
C VAL A 36 1.59 8.95 8.43
N THR A 37 0.32 8.56 8.27
CA THR A 37 -0.86 9.41 8.53
C THR A 37 -0.86 9.97 9.95
N TYR A 38 -0.59 9.15 10.97
CA TYR A 38 -0.57 9.58 12.37
C TYR A 38 0.83 9.91 12.91
N LYS A 39 1.81 10.14 12.03
CA LYS A 39 3.19 10.57 12.36
C LYS A 39 3.88 9.71 13.43
N LEU A 40 3.62 8.40 13.45
CA LEU A 40 4.14 7.45 14.43
C LEU A 40 5.61 7.11 14.16
N LYS A 41 6.27 6.39 15.10
CA LYS A 41 7.59 5.78 14.86
C LYS A 41 7.55 4.96 13.56
N TYR A 42 8.65 4.96 12.81
CA TYR A 42 8.80 4.30 11.50
C TYR A 42 8.06 4.96 10.32
N LYS A 43 7.55 6.20 10.47
CA LYS A 43 6.92 6.96 9.37
C LYS A 43 7.82 7.24 8.16
N GLU A 44 9.14 7.29 8.36
CA GLU A 44 10.15 7.55 7.31
C GLU A 44 10.77 6.26 6.73
N LEU A 45 10.23 5.07 7.04
CA LEU A 45 10.76 3.84 6.45
C LEU A 45 10.41 3.72 4.98
N ILE A 46 11.41 3.35 4.19
CA ILE A 46 11.27 2.92 2.80
C ILE A 46 11.25 1.39 2.81
N LEU A 47 10.11 0.81 2.43
CA LEU A 47 9.94 -0.63 2.24
C LEU A 47 10.20 -0.99 0.77
N PRO A 48 10.75 -2.17 0.46
CA PRO A 48 10.82 -2.63 -0.92
C PRO A 48 9.41 -2.91 -1.48
N THR A 49 9.22 -2.63 -2.77
CA THR A 49 7.92 -2.78 -3.46
C THR A 49 7.58 -4.24 -3.79
N THR A 50 8.62 -5.05 -3.98
CA THR A 50 8.54 -6.49 -4.32
C THR A 50 9.44 -7.27 -3.36
N SER A 51 9.23 -8.57 -3.25
CA SER A 51 10.18 -9.45 -2.57
C SER A 51 11.54 -9.44 -3.27
N ASP A 52 12.62 -9.46 -2.50
CA ASP A 52 14.00 -9.46 -3.00
C ASP A 52 14.94 -10.24 -2.05
N GLN A 53 16.16 -10.55 -2.52
CA GLN A 53 17.11 -11.40 -1.80
C GLN A 53 18.11 -10.63 -0.91
N THR A 54 17.91 -9.32 -0.74
CA THR A 54 18.85 -8.39 -0.08
C THR A 54 18.24 -7.67 1.12
N ASN A 55 16.95 -7.33 1.06
CA ASN A 55 16.24 -6.62 2.10
C ASN A 55 15.45 -7.61 2.97
N GLY A 56 15.51 -7.39 4.27
CA GLY A 56 14.79 -8.21 5.23
C GLY A 56 14.56 -7.49 6.56
N TYR A 57 14.19 -8.29 7.55
CA TYR A 57 13.81 -7.80 8.86
C TYR A 57 14.22 -8.76 9.98
N HIS A 58 14.55 -8.19 11.13
CA HIS A 58 14.57 -8.93 12.38
C HIS A 58 13.14 -9.10 12.90
N ALA A 59 12.77 -10.31 13.33
CA ALA A 59 11.41 -10.63 13.79
C ALA A 59 10.89 -9.67 14.89
N ASN A 60 11.75 -9.31 15.85
CA ASN A 60 11.40 -8.34 16.91
C ASN A 60 11.09 -6.94 16.33
N CYS A 61 11.88 -6.46 15.37
CA CYS A 61 11.67 -5.15 14.76
C CYS A 61 10.38 -5.12 13.93
N TYR A 62 10.08 -6.20 13.20
CA TYR A 62 8.81 -6.35 12.48
C TYR A 62 7.60 -6.44 13.42
N SER A 63 7.71 -7.13 14.57
CA SER A 63 6.65 -7.15 15.59
C SER A 63 6.37 -5.75 16.14
N ASN A 64 7.42 -4.99 16.47
CA ASN A 64 7.31 -3.60 16.93
C ASN A 64 6.75 -2.65 15.85
N PHE A 65 7.04 -2.91 14.57
CA PHE A 65 6.50 -2.16 13.44
C PHE A 65 5.04 -2.50 13.15
N THR A 66 4.62 -3.76 13.28
CA THR A 66 3.21 -4.16 13.09
C THR A 66 2.32 -3.86 14.32
N ALA A 67 2.91 -3.65 15.50
CA ALA A 67 2.18 -3.21 16.69
C ALA A 67 1.65 -1.77 16.54
N ILE A 68 0.35 -1.64 16.29
CA ILE A 68 -0.41 -0.38 16.24
C ILE A 68 -1.55 -0.42 17.27
N LYS A 69 -1.79 0.68 17.97
CA LYS A 69 -2.94 0.81 18.90
C LYS A 69 -4.25 0.85 18.10
N LYS A 70 -5.25 0.06 18.51
CA LYS A 70 -6.57 -0.10 17.86
C LYS A 70 -7.18 1.22 17.35
N LYS A 71 -7.16 2.28 18.18
CA LYS A 71 -7.66 3.62 17.83
C LYS A 71 -7.15 4.17 16.49
N TYR A 72 -5.88 3.92 16.13
CA TYR A 72 -5.32 4.40 14.86
C TYR A 72 -5.76 3.57 13.66
N ILE A 73 -6.16 2.31 13.87
CA ILE A 73 -6.72 1.44 12.84
C ILE A 73 -8.19 1.85 12.58
N GLU A 74 -8.94 2.10 13.65
CA GLU A 74 -10.34 2.56 13.59
C GLU A 74 -10.44 3.93 12.89
N MET A 75 -9.71 4.94 13.36
CA MET A 75 -9.68 6.27 12.74
C MET A 75 -9.21 6.23 11.28
N PHE A 76 -8.29 5.32 10.90
CA PHE A 76 -7.86 5.17 9.51
C PHE A 76 -8.95 4.55 8.64
N SER A 77 -9.67 3.55 9.17
CA SER A 77 -10.81 2.91 8.50
C SER A 77 -11.94 3.91 8.24
N GLU A 78 -12.25 4.77 9.20
CA GLU A 78 -13.22 5.86 9.06
C GLU A 78 -12.77 6.89 8.01
N LEU A 79 -11.53 7.37 8.09
CA LEU A 79 -10.97 8.33 7.13
C LEU A 79 -11.01 7.82 5.68
N VAL A 80 -10.75 6.52 5.47
CA VAL A 80 -10.84 5.88 4.15
C VAL A 80 -12.29 5.77 3.64
N LYS A 81 -13.26 5.50 4.53
CA LYS A 81 -14.68 5.45 4.17
C LYS A 81 -15.21 6.81 3.75
N SER A 82 -14.90 7.88 4.50
CA SER A 82 -15.36 9.23 4.18
C SER A 82 -14.83 9.74 2.83
N GLN A 83 -13.61 9.35 2.45
CA GLN A 83 -13.05 9.67 1.14
C GLN A 83 -13.67 8.89 -0.04
N GLN A 84 -14.51 7.87 0.22
CA GLN A 84 -15.26 7.18 -0.84
C GLN A 84 -16.58 7.86 -1.20
N SER A 85 -17.23 8.58 -0.28
CA SER A 85 -18.54 9.21 -0.52
C SER A 85 -18.51 10.46 -1.39
N GLU A 86 -17.39 11.18 -1.47
CA GLU A 86 -17.28 12.46 -2.21
C GLU A 86 -17.04 12.33 -3.73
N ASN A 87 -17.11 11.12 -4.30
CA ASN A 87 -16.89 10.88 -5.73
C ASN A 87 -18.14 10.42 -6.51
N ALA A 88 -19.33 10.54 -5.92
CA ALA A 88 -20.60 10.31 -6.62
C ALA A 88 -21.06 11.60 -7.33
N VAL A 89 -20.49 11.87 -8.51
CA VAL A 89 -21.04 12.89 -9.42
C VAL A 89 -22.34 12.35 -10.05
N PRO A 90 -23.46 13.10 -10.02
CA PRO A 90 -24.71 12.64 -10.62
C PRO A 90 -24.65 12.69 -12.15
N GLU A 91 -25.26 11.69 -12.79
CA GLU A 91 -25.38 11.57 -14.25
C GLU A 91 -26.60 12.36 -14.76
N SER A 92 -26.36 13.55 -15.32
CA SER A 92 -27.30 14.38 -16.11
C SER A 92 -26.46 15.49 -16.79
N ASP A 93 -26.57 15.85 -18.07
CA ASP A 93 -27.60 15.58 -19.07
C ASP A 93 -27.00 15.18 -20.43
N ARG A 94 -27.80 14.49 -21.24
CA ARG A 94 -27.52 14.29 -22.68
C ARG A 94 -27.84 15.57 -23.45
N VAL A 95 -26.90 16.08 -24.25
CA VAL A 95 -27.25 16.82 -25.45
C VAL A 95 -26.40 16.37 -26.63
N ASN A 96 -27.07 15.80 -27.62
CA ASN A 96 -26.53 15.51 -28.94
C ASN A 96 -26.57 16.79 -29.78
N TYR A 97 -25.46 17.16 -30.42
CA TYR A 97 -25.54 17.82 -31.73
C TYR A 97 -24.37 17.39 -32.62
N GLU A 98 -24.64 17.44 -33.91
CA GLU A 98 -24.06 16.56 -34.92
C GLU A 98 -22.90 17.20 -35.71
N SER A 99 -21.89 16.37 -35.99
CA SER A 99 -20.96 16.37 -37.13
C SER A 99 -20.51 17.69 -37.79
N THR A 100 -19.19 17.83 -37.92
CA THR A 100 -18.61 18.03 -39.26
C THR A 100 -17.43 17.08 -39.44
N ALA A 101 -17.45 16.31 -40.53
CA ALA A 101 -16.48 15.25 -40.79
C ALA A 101 -15.33 15.74 -41.67
N PHE A 102 -14.13 15.17 -41.48
CA PHE A 102 -13.31 14.71 -42.61
C PHE A 102 -12.37 13.57 -42.18
N SER A 103 -12.49 12.42 -42.86
CA SER A 103 -11.55 11.28 -42.86
C SER A 103 -10.22 11.69 -43.56
N SER A 104 -9.08 11.00 -43.58
CA SER A 104 -8.53 9.73 -43.06
C SER A 104 -6.98 9.80 -43.32
N ASP A 105 -6.05 8.93 -42.88
CA ASP A 105 -6.10 7.62 -42.21
C ASP A 105 -4.76 7.32 -41.45
N SER A 106 -4.58 6.07 -40.99
CA SER A 106 -3.37 5.23 -40.88
C SER A 106 -1.94 5.82 -40.98
N GLN A 107 -0.94 5.39 -40.18
CA GLN A 107 -0.86 4.27 -39.22
C GLN A 107 0.39 4.37 -38.30
N ALA A 108 0.26 3.91 -37.04
CA ALA A 108 1.29 3.33 -36.12
C ALA A 108 2.64 4.07 -35.85
N ALA A 109 3.26 4.02 -34.66
CA ALA A 109 3.06 3.13 -33.51
C ALA A 109 3.38 3.78 -32.14
N THR A 110 2.58 3.42 -31.14
CA THR A 110 2.96 3.09 -29.75
C THR A 110 4.03 3.91 -29.01
N SER A 111 3.57 4.79 -28.11
CA SER A 111 4.17 4.89 -26.76
C SER A 111 3.08 5.29 -25.76
N CYS A 112 2.67 4.34 -24.91
CA CYS A 112 1.57 4.54 -23.98
C CYS A 112 2.00 5.42 -22.81
N GLN A 113 1.32 6.56 -22.61
CA GLN A 113 1.32 7.22 -21.31
C GLN A 113 0.67 6.27 -20.28
N PRO A 114 1.26 6.05 -19.09
CA PRO A 114 0.56 5.39 -18.00
C PRO A 114 -0.48 6.38 -17.44
N SER A 115 -1.73 6.20 -17.87
CA SER A 115 -2.89 6.91 -17.34
C SER A 115 -2.98 6.82 -15.82
N THR A 116 -3.54 7.86 -15.20
CA THR A 116 -3.88 7.89 -13.76
C THR A 116 -4.69 6.66 -13.35
N SER A 117 -4.02 5.70 -12.71
CA SER A 117 -4.61 4.39 -12.41
C SER A 117 -5.57 4.43 -11.23
N ALA A 118 -6.83 4.08 -11.49
CA ALA A 118 -7.89 3.94 -10.48
C ALA A 118 -7.71 2.74 -9.53
N ALA A 119 -6.52 2.12 -9.47
CA ALA A 119 -6.21 0.96 -8.61
C ALA A 119 -6.13 1.28 -7.11
N GLY A 120 -6.05 2.56 -6.72
CA GLY A 120 -5.80 2.97 -5.33
C GLY A 120 -6.85 2.50 -4.30
N LYS A 121 -8.12 2.38 -4.69
CA LYS A 121 -9.23 2.09 -3.76
C LYS A 121 -9.21 0.65 -3.23
N ASN A 122 -8.92 -0.34 -4.09
CA ASN A 122 -8.88 -1.75 -3.69
C ASN A 122 -7.70 -2.09 -2.75
N TYR A 123 -6.52 -1.51 -3.03
CA TYR A 123 -5.33 -1.77 -2.22
C TYR A 123 -5.46 -1.29 -0.77
N ILE A 124 -6.25 -0.24 -0.51
CA ILE A 124 -6.45 0.31 0.86
C ILE A 124 -7.43 -0.56 1.66
N LEU A 125 -8.51 -1.05 1.05
CA LEU A 125 -9.43 -1.99 1.70
C LEU A 125 -8.72 -3.27 2.16
N LEU A 126 -7.79 -3.76 1.35
CA LEU A 126 -6.97 -4.94 1.66
C LEU A 126 -6.06 -4.70 2.88
N CYS A 127 -5.46 -3.50 3.01
CA CYS A 127 -4.73 -3.11 4.22
C CYS A 127 -5.59 -3.25 5.48
N ILE A 128 -6.84 -2.78 5.41
CA ILE A 128 -7.75 -2.71 6.56
C ILE A 128 -8.16 -4.13 6.97
N LYS A 129 -8.55 -4.99 6.02
CA LYS A 129 -8.88 -6.39 6.31
C LYS A 129 -7.73 -7.10 7.03
N ILE A 130 -6.51 -6.99 6.49
CA ILE A 130 -5.33 -7.66 7.05
C ILE A 130 -4.93 -7.08 8.41
N CYS A 131 -5.06 -5.77 8.63
CA CYS A 131 -4.83 -5.18 9.96
C CYS A 131 -5.86 -5.65 11.00
N VAL A 132 -7.11 -5.91 10.60
CA VAL A 132 -8.18 -6.40 11.48
C VAL A 132 -8.01 -7.90 11.78
N GLU A 133 -7.73 -8.73 10.78
CA GLU A 133 -7.49 -10.17 10.94
C GLU A 133 -6.31 -10.45 11.88
N LEU A 134 -5.17 -9.77 11.70
CA LEU A 134 -4.00 -9.89 12.58
C LEU A 134 -4.23 -9.38 14.01
N TYR A 135 -5.24 -8.54 14.21
CA TYR A 135 -5.64 -8.09 15.55
C TYR A 135 -6.58 -9.11 16.21
N ALA A 136 -7.48 -9.74 15.45
CA ALA A 136 -8.35 -10.80 15.94
C ALA A 136 -7.56 -12.03 16.41
N GLU A 137 -6.54 -12.47 15.65
CA GLU A 137 -5.63 -13.57 16.04
C GLU A 137 -4.84 -13.32 17.34
N ARG A 138 -4.73 -12.06 17.79
CA ARG A 138 -4.04 -11.66 19.02
C ARG A 138 -4.97 -11.43 20.21
N ALA A 139 -6.29 -11.44 20.01
CA ALA A 139 -7.29 -11.23 21.07
C ALA A 139 -7.81 -12.54 21.69
N THR A 140 -7.40 -13.70 21.14
CA THR A 140 -7.89 -15.04 21.53
C THR A 140 -6.79 -15.91 22.17
N LYS A 141 -5.75 -15.30 22.75
CA LYS A 141 -4.60 -15.99 23.32
C LYS A 141 -4.09 -15.35 24.61
#